data_AF-A0A0F9CPV8-F1
#
_entry.id   AF-A0A0F9CPV8-F1
#
_cell.length_a   1.000
_cell.length_b   1.000
_cell.length_c   1.000
_cell.angle_alpha   90.00
_cell.angle_beta   90.00
_cell.angle_gamma   90.00
#
_symmetry.space_group_name_H-M   'P 1'
#
loop_
_entity.id
_entity.type
_entity.pdbx_description
1 polymer ?
#
loop_
_entity_poly.entity_id
_entity_poly.type
_entity_poly.pdbx_seq_one_letter_code
_entity_poly.pdbx_strand_id
1 'polypeptide(L)'
;MVIIMKKLNLISLAVVVALAGCSDDDDKIESLSVENTIAVGSEQCINGGIETQTGEDSNQNGELDADEVTASTVACNDPATSLNAQQLAPLTTNTWFKEAQTKLVTSQDNIANIVKESGKAKNVILFVGDGMGISTVTAARILAGQLQGKMGEEHQLSFETLPFSGFAKTYNVDAQTPDSAGTMTAMASGVKTDVGVIGIDEAVVNGNCLSGKGHELITSLELAEIAGKSTGIISTARITHATPAATYAKSASRNWEDISDMPESEAANCEDIASQLVNFEKNLEARFAGIDVDGIEVVMGGGRRHFLPKDAAFNSADAVSSVEGDRTDGRDLTAEWQAQYPTGQY
;
A
#
# COMPACT_ATOMS: atom_id res chain seq x y z
N MET A 1 39.48 0.05 -21.85
CA MET A 1 40.01 -0.53 -23.10
C MET A 1 39.28 -1.85 -23.32
N VAL A 2 38.12 -1.78 -23.98
CA VAL A 2 37.21 -2.93 -24.17
C VAL A 2 37.17 -3.21 -25.66
N ILE A 3 37.50 -4.44 -26.01
CA ILE A 3 37.74 -4.92 -27.38
C ILE A 3 36.41 -4.96 -28.13
N ILE A 4 36.29 -4.12 -29.17
CA ILE A 4 35.20 -4.16 -30.14
C ILE A 4 35.46 -5.37 -31.04
N MET A 5 34.80 -6.51 -30.76
CA MET A 5 34.74 -7.63 -31.70
C MET A 5 33.80 -7.24 -32.86
N LYS A 6 34.39 -6.77 -33.96
CA LYS A 6 33.71 -6.73 -35.26
C LYS A 6 33.34 -8.17 -35.65
N LYS A 7 32.06 -8.53 -35.55
CA LYS A 7 31.54 -9.74 -36.20
C LYS A 7 31.63 -9.53 -37.71
N LEU A 8 32.62 -10.15 -38.33
CA LEU A 8 32.69 -10.35 -39.76
C LEU A 8 31.57 -11.34 -40.11
N ASN A 9 30.46 -10.85 -40.65
CA ASN A 9 29.48 -11.74 -41.26
C ASN A 9 30.12 -12.26 -42.55
N LEU A 10 30.63 -13.49 -42.50
CA LEU A 10 30.89 -14.28 -43.70
C LEU A 10 29.53 -14.56 -44.33
N ILE A 11 29.15 -13.75 -45.31
CA ILE A 11 28.13 -14.11 -46.28
C ILE A 11 28.77 -15.27 -47.05
N SER A 12 28.35 -16.50 -46.75
CA SER A 12 28.67 -17.66 -47.57
C SER A 12 27.90 -17.48 -48.89
N LEU A 13 28.48 -16.68 -49.78
CA LEU A 13 28.10 -16.64 -51.18
C LEU A 13 28.54 -17.99 -51.74
N ALA A 14 27.62 -18.96 -51.74
CA ALA A 14 27.79 -20.19 -52.48
C ALA A 14 27.77 -19.82 -53.96
N VAL A 15 28.93 -19.41 -54.47
CA VAL A 15 29.20 -19.33 -55.91
C VAL A 15 29.19 -20.77 -56.39
N VAL A 16 28.05 -21.20 -56.93
CA VAL A 16 27.97 -22.41 -57.73
C VAL A 16 28.78 -22.13 -58.99
N VAL A 17 30.03 -22.58 -58.99
CA VAL A 17 30.87 -22.64 -60.18
C VAL A 17 30.24 -23.67 -61.10
N ALA A 18 29.41 -23.22 -62.04
CA ALA A 18 29.05 -24.03 -63.19
C ALA A 18 30.33 -24.23 -64.02
N LEU A 19 30.92 -25.42 -63.90
CA LEU A 19 31.97 -25.89 -64.79
C LEU A 19 31.39 -25.95 -66.20
N ALA A 20 31.71 -24.96 -67.02
CA ALA A 20 31.49 -25.01 -68.46
C ALA A 20 32.43 -26.07 -69.06
N GLY A 21 31.97 -27.32 -69.10
CA GLY A 21 32.52 -28.36 -69.95
C GLY A 21 31.97 -28.17 -71.35
N CYS A 22 32.80 -27.67 -72.28
CA CYS A 22 32.49 -27.73 -73.70
C CYS A 22 32.66 -29.18 -74.18
N SER A 23 31.56 -29.83 -74.53
CA SER A 23 31.54 -30.87 -75.56
C SER A 23 30.44 -30.53 -76.55
N ASP A 24 30.81 -30.39 -77.82
CA ASP A 24 29.91 -30.20 -78.94
C ASP A 24 28.92 -31.37 -79.05
N ASP A 25 27.63 -31.10 -78.86
CA ASP A 25 26.47 -31.66 -79.57
C ASP A 25 25.18 -31.01 -78.99
N ASP A 26 24.14 -30.95 -79.82
CA ASP A 26 22.95 -30.08 -79.74
C ASP A 26 22.08 -30.17 -78.46
N ASP A 27 21.31 -29.10 -78.23
CA ASP A 27 20.33 -28.80 -77.16
C ASP A 27 20.88 -28.22 -75.84
N LYS A 28 20.99 -26.88 -75.78
CA LYS A 28 21.22 -26.15 -74.52
C LYS A 28 19.93 -26.11 -73.71
N ILE A 29 19.77 -27.06 -72.80
CA ILE A 29 18.71 -27.01 -71.78
C ILE A 29 19.22 -26.12 -70.64
N GLU A 30 18.53 -25.00 -70.39
CA GLU A 30 18.86 -24.09 -69.29
C GLU A 30 18.25 -24.61 -67.98
N SER A 31 19.04 -24.67 -66.91
CA SER A 31 18.51 -25.03 -65.58
C SER A 31 18.11 -23.77 -64.83
N LEU A 32 16.86 -23.74 -64.35
CA LEU A 32 16.28 -22.62 -63.62
C LEU A 32 16.04 -22.98 -62.15
N SER A 33 16.08 -21.96 -61.28
CA SER A 33 15.76 -22.07 -59.87
C SER A 33 14.85 -20.94 -59.42
N VAL A 34 13.76 -21.27 -58.72
CA VAL A 34 12.82 -20.31 -58.14
C VAL A 34 12.76 -20.51 -56.63
N GLU A 35 12.81 -19.39 -55.88
CA GLU A 35 12.66 -19.39 -54.43
C GLU A 35 11.27 -18.87 -54.03
N ASN A 36 10.53 -19.70 -53.30
CA ASN A 36 9.24 -19.36 -52.74
C ASN A 36 9.35 -19.19 -51.22
N THR A 37 8.74 -18.14 -50.68
CA THR A 37 8.72 -17.93 -49.22
C THR A 37 7.63 -18.79 -48.58
N ILE A 38 8.01 -19.60 -47.60
CA ILE A 38 7.09 -20.36 -46.77
C ILE A 38 6.64 -19.47 -45.60
N ALA A 39 5.33 -19.28 -45.46
CA ALA A 39 4.75 -18.49 -44.39
C ALA A 39 4.98 -19.13 -43.00
N VAL A 40 5.13 -18.28 -41.98
CA VAL A 40 5.17 -18.69 -40.58
C VAL A 40 3.86 -19.38 -40.20
N GLY A 41 3.94 -20.51 -39.50
CA GLY A 41 2.80 -21.33 -39.10
C GLY A 41 2.31 -22.33 -40.15
N SER A 42 3.05 -22.52 -41.25
CA SER A 42 2.76 -23.60 -42.20
C SER A 42 3.08 -24.98 -41.60
N GLU A 43 2.40 -26.02 -42.09
CA GLU A 43 2.64 -27.41 -41.65
C GLU A 43 4.07 -27.89 -41.96
N GLN A 44 4.69 -27.33 -43.00
CA GLN A 44 6.03 -27.71 -43.47
C GLN A 44 7.15 -26.99 -42.70
N CYS A 45 6.97 -25.70 -42.40
CA CYS A 45 7.90 -24.92 -41.58
C CYS A 45 7.14 -24.00 -40.63
N ILE A 46 7.03 -24.40 -39.36
CA ILE A 46 6.29 -23.65 -38.33
C ILE A 46 6.84 -22.22 -38.12
N ASN A 47 8.13 -22.01 -38.34
CA ASN A 47 8.80 -20.70 -38.21
C ASN A 47 8.95 -19.97 -39.57
N GLY A 48 8.28 -20.45 -40.61
CA GLY A 48 8.50 -20.03 -41.99
C GLY A 48 9.82 -20.57 -42.54
N GLY A 49 10.09 -20.29 -43.81
CA GLY A 49 11.27 -20.82 -44.50
C GLY A 49 11.31 -20.39 -45.96
N ILE A 50 12.19 -21.01 -46.73
CA ILE A 50 12.26 -20.87 -48.19
C ILE A 50 12.17 -22.26 -48.80
N GLU A 51 11.33 -22.39 -49.83
CA GLU A 51 11.33 -23.53 -50.73
C GLU A 51 12.07 -23.13 -52.01
N THR A 52 13.14 -23.84 -52.34
CA THR A 52 13.85 -23.68 -53.61
C THR A 52 13.44 -24.81 -54.54
N GLN A 53 12.82 -24.46 -55.66
CA GLN A 53 12.46 -25.38 -56.73
C GLN A 53 13.47 -25.24 -57.86
N THR A 54 13.96 -26.36 -58.39
CA THR A 54 14.90 -26.39 -59.51
C THR A 54 14.40 -27.31 -60.61
N GLY A 55 14.65 -26.92 -61.85
CA GLY A 55 14.23 -27.69 -63.02
C GLY A 55 14.97 -27.30 -64.28
N GLU A 56 14.61 -27.98 -65.35
CA GLU A 56 15.12 -27.76 -66.70
C GLU A 56 14.04 -27.04 -67.51
N ASP A 57 14.35 -25.86 -68.02
CA ASP A 57 13.46 -25.07 -68.89
C ASP A 57 13.32 -25.79 -70.24
N SER A 58 12.32 -26.66 -70.31
CA SER A 58 12.13 -27.62 -71.39
C SER A 58 11.46 -26.97 -72.59
N ASN A 59 10.73 -25.87 -72.35
CA ASN A 59 10.06 -25.11 -73.39
C ASN A 59 10.82 -23.81 -73.80
N GLN A 60 11.95 -23.54 -73.14
CA GLN A 60 12.86 -22.41 -73.37
C GLN A 60 12.17 -21.04 -73.23
N ASN A 61 11.21 -20.91 -72.32
CA ASN A 61 10.47 -19.67 -72.10
C ASN A 61 11.12 -18.75 -71.03
N GLY A 62 12.14 -19.23 -70.33
CA GLY A 62 12.86 -18.50 -69.27
C GLY A 62 12.14 -18.47 -67.92
N GLU A 63 11.08 -19.23 -67.74
CA GLU A 63 10.32 -19.41 -66.50
C GLU A 63 10.36 -20.88 -66.08
N LEU A 64 10.35 -21.16 -64.78
CA LEU A 64 10.28 -22.53 -64.28
C LEU A 64 8.82 -22.94 -64.12
N ASP A 65 8.28 -23.65 -65.11
CA ASP A 65 6.90 -24.13 -65.08
C ASP A 65 6.72 -25.31 -64.09
N ALA A 66 5.50 -25.52 -63.62
CA ALA A 66 5.22 -26.56 -62.62
C ALA A 66 5.59 -27.98 -63.09
N ASP A 67 5.47 -28.24 -64.39
CA ASP A 67 5.82 -29.52 -65.00
C ASP A 67 7.33 -29.70 -65.23
N GLU A 68 8.12 -28.63 -65.05
CA GLU A 68 9.57 -28.59 -65.24
C GLU A 68 10.35 -28.74 -63.92
N VAL A 69 9.67 -28.62 -62.77
CA VAL A 69 10.27 -28.77 -61.45
C VAL A 69 10.70 -30.22 -61.23
N THR A 70 12.01 -30.46 -61.18
CA THR A 70 12.59 -31.80 -60.98
C THR A 70 13.08 -32.03 -59.55
N ALA A 71 13.32 -30.96 -58.79
CA ALA A 71 13.63 -31.05 -57.37
C ALA A 71 13.07 -29.85 -56.58
N SER A 72 12.65 -30.11 -55.34
CA SER A 72 12.27 -29.09 -54.37
C SER A 72 13.01 -29.34 -53.06
N THR A 73 13.67 -28.30 -52.54
CA THR A 73 14.35 -28.33 -51.24
C THR A 73 13.79 -27.25 -50.33
N VAL A 74 13.38 -27.65 -49.14
CA VAL A 74 12.83 -26.75 -48.12
C VAL A 74 13.87 -26.47 -47.05
N ALA A 75 14.14 -25.20 -46.79
CA ALA A 75 14.94 -24.73 -45.67
C ALA A 75 14.05 -23.97 -44.68
N CYS A 76 13.74 -24.60 -43.54
CA CYS A 76 12.97 -23.96 -42.48
C CYS A 76 13.85 -23.01 -41.66
N ASN A 77 13.28 -21.90 -41.22
CA ASN A 77 13.94 -20.99 -40.29
C ASN A 77 14.10 -21.63 -38.91
N ASP A 78 15.26 -21.42 -38.30
CA ASP A 78 15.46 -21.75 -36.89
C ASP A 78 14.51 -20.94 -35.99
N PRO A 79 14.14 -21.46 -34.81
CA PRO A 79 13.38 -20.71 -33.83
C PRO A 79 14.08 -19.41 -33.46
N ALA A 80 13.35 -18.29 -33.47
CA ALA A 80 13.91 -17.01 -33.04
C ALA A 80 14.26 -17.07 -31.53
N THR A 81 15.54 -16.92 -31.21
CA THR A 81 16.03 -16.84 -29.81
C THR A 81 16.13 -15.41 -29.28
N SER A 82 15.84 -14.42 -30.12
CA SER A 82 15.86 -12.99 -29.79
C SER A 82 14.90 -12.22 -30.68
N LEU A 83 14.30 -11.16 -30.15
CA LEU A 83 13.47 -10.22 -30.91
C LEU A 83 14.30 -9.02 -31.38
N ASN A 84 14.04 -8.56 -32.60
CA ASN A 84 14.63 -7.33 -33.11
C ASN A 84 13.83 -6.08 -32.69
N ALA A 85 14.40 -4.90 -32.92
CA ALA A 85 13.80 -3.63 -32.51
C ALA A 85 12.44 -3.39 -33.20
N GLN A 86 12.25 -3.83 -34.44
CA GLN A 86 11.01 -3.67 -35.19
C GLN A 86 9.89 -4.54 -34.60
N GLN A 87 10.21 -5.77 -34.19
CA GLN A 87 9.27 -6.68 -33.51
C GLN A 87 8.86 -6.16 -32.13
N LEU A 88 9.74 -5.43 -31.44
CA LEU A 88 9.46 -4.81 -30.14
C LEU A 88 8.86 -3.40 -30.25
N ALA A 89 8.89 -2.77 -31.44
CA ALA A 89 8.45 -1.39 -31.63
C ALA A 89 7.02 -1.13 -31.11
N PRO A 90 6.01 -2.00 -31.37
CA PRO A 90 4.66 -1.79 -30.88
C PRO A 90 4.57 -1.70 -29.34
N LEU A 91 5.38 -2.48 -28.62
CA LEU A 91 5.46 -2.44 -27.16
C LEU A 91 6.02 -1.11 -26.68
N THR A 92 7.14 -0.67 -27.27
CA THR A 92 7.81 0.57 -26.85
C THR A 92 7.00 1.83 -27.16
N THR A 93 6.06 1.77 -28.09
CA THR A 93 5.14 2.88 -28.39
C THR A 93 3.87 2.87 -27.53
N ASN A 94 3.52 1.75 -26.92
CA ASN A 94 2.31 1.58 -26.11
C ASN A 94 2.39 2.42 -24.81
N THR A 95 1.32 3.17 -24.52
CA THR A 95 1.27 4.07 -23.36
C THR A 95 1.44 3.34 -22.03
N TRP A 96 0.72 2.23 -21.83
CA TRP A 96 0.81 1.43 -20.60
C TRP A 96 2.22 0.88 -20.37
N PHE A 97 2.91 0.49 -21.44
CA PHE A 97 4.30 0.01 -21.36
C PHE A 97 5.24 1.13 -20.92
N LYS A 98 5.10 2.35 -21.47
CA LYS A 98 5.89 3.53 -21.08
C LYS A 98 5.63 3.95 -19.63
N GLU A 99 4.36 3.93 -19.21
CA GLU A 99 3.95 4.26 -17.84
C GLU A 99 4.50 3.24 -16.84
N ALA A 100 4.43 1.94 -17.17
CA ALA A 100 5.01 0.88 -16.35
C ALA A 100 6.53 1.03 -16.22
N GLN A 101 7.24 1.35 -17.32
CA GLN A 101 8.68 1.62 -17.28
C GLN A 101 9.01 2.82 -16.39
N THR A 102 8.22 3.89 -16.48
CA THR A 102 8.35 5.07 -15.62
C THR A 102 8.15 4.68 -14.15
N LYS A 103 7.09 3.93 -13.83
CA LYS A 103 6.79 3.49 -12.46
C LYS A 103 7.90 2.61 -11.90
N LEU A 104 8.50 1.74 -12.71
CA LEU A 104 9.63 0.89 -12.31
C LEU A 104 10.83 1.74 -11.90
N VAL A 105 11.24 2.69 -12.75
CA VAL A 105 12.38 3.59 -12.48
C VAL A 105 12.11 4.42 -11.21
N THR A 106 10.94 5.04 -11.10
CA THR A 106 10.55 5.79 -9.90
C THR A 106 10.58 4.93 -8.64
N SER A 107 10.14 3.67 -8.72
CA SER A 107 10.17 2.76 -7.56
C SER A 107 11.59 2.39 -7.15
N GLN A 108 12.49 2.19 -8.10
CA GLN A 108 13.91 1.94 -7.84
C GLN A 108 14.58 3.16 -7.18
N ASP A 109 14.29 4.36 -7.69
CA ASP A 109 14.80 5.62 -7.13
C ASP A 109 14.29 5.85 -5.70
N ASN A 110 12.99 5.61 -5.45
CA ASN A 110 12.40 5.72 -4.12
C ASN A 110 13.09 4.78 -3.12
N ILE A 111 13.29 3.51 -3.49
CA ILE A 111 13.98 2.53 -2.63
C ILE A 111 15.43 2.99 -2.35
N ALA A 112 16.14 3.45 -3.38
CA ALA A 112 17.52 3.92 -3.23
C ALA A 112 17.63 5.13 -2.30
N ASN A 113 16.66 6.06 -2.35
CA ASN A 113 16.62 7.23 -1.48
C ASN A 113 16.31 6.84 -0.02
N ILE A 114 15.36 5.94 0.21
CA ILE A 114 15.00 5.49 1.57
C ILE A 114 16.18 4.80 2.26
N VAL A 115 16.96 4.00 1.53
CA VAL A 115 18.17 3.36 2.07
C VAL A 115 19.21 4.42 2.48
N LYS A 116 19.34 5.52 1.73
CA LYS A 116 20.24 6.63 2.08
C LYS A 116 19.77 7.43 3.30
N GLU A 117 18.46 7.52 3.49
CA GLU A 117 17.83 8.19 4.63
C GLU A 117 17.70 7.28 5.87
N SER A 118 18.27 6.07 5.85
CA SER A 118 18.16 5.15 6.99
C SER A 118 18.76 5.78 8.25
N GLY A 119 17.92 5.97 9.27
CA GLY A 119 18.25 6.65 10.51
C GLY A 119 17.08 6.62 11.50
N LYS A 120 17.26 7.18 12.69
CA LYS A 120 16.19 7.29 13.70
C LYS A 120 15.15 8.32 13.25
N ALA A 121 13.88 7.94 13.19
CA ALA A 121 12.80 8.87 12.89
C ALA A 121 12.72 9.97 13.96
N LYS A 122 12.76 11.24 13.53
CA LYS A 122 12.58 12.40 14.43
C LYS A 122 11.12 12.49 14.90
N ASN A 123 10.19 12.33 13.97
CA ASN A 123 8.75 12.45 14.15
C ASN A 123 8.06 11.17 13.63
N VAL A 124 6.96 10.78 14.27
CA VAL A 124 6.10 9.68 13.82
C VAL A 124 4.68 10.22 13.72
N ILE A 125 4.02 10.00 12.58
CA ILE A 125 2.63 10.38 12.37
C ILE A 125 1.88 9.12 11.93
N LEU A 126 0.88 8.72 12.70
CA LEU A 126 0.02 7.57 12.41
C LEU A 126 -1.36 8.06 12.00
N PHE A 127 -1.74 7.81 10.74
CA PHE A 127 -3.09 8.04 10.24
C PHE A 127 -3.91 6.76 10.33
N VAL A 128 -5.05 6.81 11.03
CA VAL A 128 -5.96 5.66 11.18
C VAL A 128 -7.29 6.00 10.53
N GLY A 129 -7.59 5.34 9.41
CA GLY A 129 -8.94 5.34 8.81
C GLY A 129 -9.80 4.29 9.49
N ASP A 130 -10.58 4.67 10.49
CA ASP A 130 -11.48 3.75 11.20
C ASP A 130 -12.51 3.13 10.24
N GLY A 131 -12.56 1.79 10.16
CA GLY A 131 -13.37 1.07 9.18
C GLY A 131 -12.92 1.18 7.71
N MET A 132 -11.74 1.74 7.42
CA MET A 132 -11.26 1.99 6.06
C MET A 132 -10.58 0.75 5.44
N GLY A 133 -11.39 -0.27 5.09
CA GLY A 133 -10.92 -1.45 4.35
C GLY A 133 -10.53 -1.14 2.89
N ILE A 134 -9.97 -2.14 2.20
CA ILE A 134 -9.51 -2.02 0.79
C ILE A 134 -10.64 -1.57 -0.15
N SER A 135 -11.86 -2.06 0.08
CA SER A 135 -13.05 -1.66 -0.68
C SER A 135 -13.36 -0.18 -0.49
N THR A 136 -13.31 0.32 0.76
CA THR A 136 -13.50 1.74 1.08
C THR A 136 -12.44 2.60 0.41
N VAL A 137 -11.16 2.19 0.44
CA VAL A 137 -10.06 2.89 -0.25
C VAL A 137 -10.32 2.98 -1.76
N THR A 138 -10.70 1.87 -2.39
CA THR A 138 -10.98 1.82 -3.83
C THR A 138 -12.16 2.71 -4.20
N ALA A 139 -13.25 2.66 -3.42
CA ALA A 139 -14.43 3.49 -3.66
C ALA A 139 -14.10 4.98 -3.50
N ALA A 140 -13.34 5.35 -2.46
CA ALA A 140 -12.90 6.72 -2.21
C ALA A 140 -11.99 7.24 -3.32
N ARG A 141 -11.07 6.42 -3.84
CA ARG A 141 -10.21 6.75 -4.97
C ARG A 141 -11.02 7.11 -6.22
N ILE A 142 -11.98 6.26 -6.60
CA ILE A 142 -12.85 6.47 -7.75
C ILE A 142 -13.65 7.76 -7.59
N LEU A 143 -14.29 7.94 -6.42
CA LEU A 143 -15.06 9.14 -6.11
C LEU A 143 -14.20 10.40 -6.20
N ALA A 144 -13.00 10.40 -5.59
CA ALA A 144 -12.09 11.53 -5.61
C ALA A 144 -11.63 11.90 -7.03
N GLY A 145 -11.37 10.91 -7.89
CA GLY A 145 -11.04 11.16 -9.29
C GLY A 145 -12.21 11.75 -10.08
N GLN A 146 -13.43 11.25 -9.86
CA GLN A 146 -14.65 11.76 -10.49
C GLN A 146 -14.97 13.20 -10.07
N LEU A 147 -14.77 13.54 -8.79
CA LEU A 147 -14.90 14.91 -8.30
C LEU A 147 -13.88 15.88 -8.94
N GLN A 148 -12.80 15.37 -9.52
CA GLN A 148 -11.83 16.13 -10.31
C GLN A 148 -12.14 16.13 -11.82
N GLY A 149 -13.29 15.60 -12.24
CA GLY A 149 -13.69 15.51 -13.64
C GLY A 149 -12.98 14.42 -14.44
N LYS A 150 -12.35 13.44 -13.77
CA LYS A 150 -11.73 12.28 -14.41
C LYS A 150 -12.63 11.04 -14.36
N MET A 151 -12.18 9.91 -14.89
CA MET A 151 -12.96 8.66 -14.90
C MET A 151 -13.06 8.04 -13.50
N GLY A 152 -11.95 8.08 -12.75
CA GLY A 152 -11.90 7.76 -11.33
C GLY A 152 -10.88 6.68 -11.01
N GLU A 153 -10.85 5.59 -11.77
CA GLU A 153 -10.03 4.41 -11.51
C GLU A 153 -8.52 4.70 -11.56
N GLU A 154 -8.12 5.66 -12.40
CA GLU A 154 -6.72 6.09 -12.56
C GLU A 154 -6.24 7.07 -11.49
N HIS A 155 -7.14 7.57 -10.63
CA HIS A 155 -6.78 8.46 -9.53
C HIS A 155 -5.92 7.71 -8.48
N GLN A 156 -5.14 8.45 -7.70
CA GLN A 156 -4.42 7.90 -6.55
C GLN A 156 -4.66 8.83 -5.36
N LEU A 157 -5.14 8.28 -4.26
CA LEU A 157 -5.20 9.00 -3.00
C LEU A 157 -3.79 9.30 -2.51
N SER A 158 -3.63 10.32 -1.68
CA SER A 158 -2.31 10.79 -1.21
C SER A 158 -1.45 9.66 -0.64
N PHE A 159 -2.02 8.81 0.20
CA PHE A 159 -1.32 7.69 0.83
C PHE A 159 -1.02 6.52 -0.11
N GLU A 160 -1.65 6.44 -1.29
CA GLU A 160 -1.36 5.40 -2.30
C GLU A 160 -0.07 5.70 -3.08
N THR A 161 0.46 6.91 -2.92
CA THR A 161 1.76 7.31 -3.46
C THR A 161 2.93 6.92 -2.55
N LEU A 162 2.65 6.44 -1.33
CA LEU A 162 3.68 5.98 -0.41
C LEU A 162 4.43 4.76 -0.99
N PRO A 163 5.76 4.67 -0.75
CA PRO A 163 6.61 3.66 -1.38
C PRO A 163 6.40 2.24 -0.83
N PHE A 164 5.75 2.11 0.33
CA PHE A 164 5.52 0.82 0.99
C PHE A 164 4.04 0.62 1.28
N SER A 165 3.60 -0.61 1.05
CA SER A 165 2.28 -1.09 1.45
C SER A 165 2.42 -2.49 2.05
N GLY A 166 1.45 -2.86 2.88
CA GLY A 166 1.43 -4.16 3.53
C GLY A 166 0.02 -4.47 4.02
N PHE A 167 -0.21 -5.74 4.37
CA PHE A 167 -1.46 -6.18 4.97
C PHE A 167 -1.30 -6.37 6.47
N ALA A 168 -2.32 -5.96 7.23
CA ALA A 168 -2.39 -6.16 8.67
C ALA A 168 -3.49 -7.17 9.02
N LYS A 169 -3.19 -8.14 9.90
CA LYS A 169 -4.18 -9.09 10.43
C LYS A 169 -4.81 -8.53 11.69
N THR A 170 -6.08 -8.15 11.61
CA THR A 170 -6.72 -7.27 12.61
C THR A 170 -7.49 -7.97 13.73
N TYR A 171 -7.64 -9.31 13.71
CA TYR A 171 -8.36 -10.04 14.77
C TYR A 171 -7.91 -9.65 16.19
N ASN A 172 -8.86 -9.53 17.12
CA ASN A 172 -8.61 -9.42 18.55
C ASN A 172 -8.25 -10.79 19.14
N VAL A 173 -7.80 -10.83 20.39
CA VAL A 173 -7.46 -12.12 21.05
C VAL A 173 -8.68 -13.04 21.14
N ASP A 174 -9.85 -12.48 21.45
CA ASP A 174 -11.13 -13.18 21.62
C ASP A 174 -12.08 -13.11 20.41
N ALA A 175 -11.76 -12.32 19.36
CA ALA A 175 -12.67 -12.11 18.23
C ALA A 175 -11.98 -12.09 16.85
N GLN A 176 -12.55 -12.82 15.90
CA GLN A 176 -12.11 -12.82 14.50
C GLN A 176 -12.42 -11.48 13.80
N THR A 177 -13.63 -10.95 14.01
CA THR A 177 -14.00 -9.61 13.61
C THR A 177 -13.74 -8.69 14.80
N PRO A 178 -12.73 -7.82 14.71
CA PRO A 178 -12.31 -7.02 15.85
C PRO A 178 -13.21 -5.79 16.06
N ASP A 179 -12.94 -5.07 17.14
CA ASP A 179 -13.45 -3.72 17.35
C ASP A 179 -12.32 -2.65 17.34
N SER A 180 -12.71 -1.37 17.36
CA SER A 180 -11.75 -0.25 17.34
C SER A 180 -10.85 -0.21 18.59
N ALA A 181 -11.33 -0.67 19.75
CA ALA A 181 -10.58 -0.56 21.01
C ALA A 181 -9.36 -1.48 21.01
N GLY A 182 -9.55 -2.77 20.79
CA GLY A 182 -8.41 -3.68 20.83
C GLY A 182 -7.51 -3.57 19.59
N THR A 183 -8.04 -3.15 18.42
CA THR A 183 -7.18 -2.88 17.24
C THR A 183 -6.28 -1.68 17.43
N MET A 184 -6.80 -0.59 17.99
CA MET A 184 -5.95 0.59 18.25
C MET A 184 -5.02 0.35 19.45
N THR A 185 -5.42 -0.45 20.44
CA THR A 185 -4.49 -0.93 21.49
C THR A 185 -3.31 -1.67 20.88
N ALA A 186 -3.56 -2.56 19.91
CA ALA A 186 -2.49 -3.26 19.19
C ALA A 186 -1.57 -2.33 18.40
N MET A 187 -2.12 -1.32 17.73
CA MET A 187 -1.32 -0.32 16.99
C MET A 187 -0.50 0.57 17.93
N ALA A 188 -1.09 0.98 19.07
CA ALA A 188 -0.48 1.92 20.00
C ALA A 188 0.58 1.27 20.90
N SER A 189 0.35 0.03 21.35
CA SER A 189 1.23 -0.68 22.32
C SER A 189 2.07 -1.80 21.71
N GLY A 190 1.69 -2.31 20.53
CA GLY A 190 2.27 -3.51 19.95
C GLY A 190 1.71 -4.83 20.51
N VAL A 191 0.74 -4.79 21.42
CA VAL A 191 0.13 -5.97 22.05
C VAL A 191 -1.36 -6.04 21.71
N LYS A 192 -1.82 -7.21 21.23
CA LYS A 192 -3.24 -7.46 20.99
C LYS A 192 -3.96 -7.69 22.31
N THR A 193 -5.23 -7.30 22.37
CA THR A 193 -6.10 -7.53 23.52
C THR A 193 -7.50 -7.94 23.05
N ASP A 194 -8.41 -8.15 24.01
CA ASP A 194 -9.81 -8.51 23.81
C ASP A 194 -10.64 -7.35 23.25
N VAL A 195 -11.81 -7.68 22.69
CA VAL A 195 -12.76 -6.70 22.19
C VAL A 195 -13.21 -5.76 23.31
N GLY A 196 -13.26 -4.46 23.00
CA GLY A 196 -13.77 -3.44 23.90
C GLY A 196 -12.83 -3.05 25.05
N VAL A 197 -11.63 -3.61 25.10
CA VAL A 197 -10.57 -3.26 26.07
C VAL A 197 -9.64 -2.21 25.47
N ILE A 198 -9.24 -1.24 26.28
CA ILE A 198 -8.35 -0.14 25.89
C ILE A 198 -7.08 -0.18 26.73
N GLY A 199 -5.93 -0.36 26.09
CA GLY A 199 -4.63 -0.17 26.74
C GLY A 199 -4.28 -1.17 27.84
N ILE A 200 -4.97 -2.30 27.94
CA ILE A 200 -4.71 -3.38 28.90
C ILE A 200 -4.58 -4.69 28.10
N ASP A 201 -3.71 -5.61 28.53
CA ASP A 201 -3.57 -6.92 27.88
C ASP A 201 -4.84 -7.80 28.02
N GLU A 202 -4.84 -8.98 27.41
CA GLU A 202 -5.99 -9.89 27.37
C GLU A 202 -6.35 -10.55 28.72
N ALA A 203 -5.58 -10.32 29.79
CA ALA A 203 -5.89 -10.88 31.11
C ALA A 203 -7.08 -10.16 31.78
N VAL A 204 -7.43 -8.95 31.33
CA VAL A 204 -8.56 -8.20 31.86
C VAL A 204 -9.88 -8.80 31.42
N VAL A 205 -10.83 -8.84 32.34
CA VAL A 205 -12.23 -9.15 32.05
C VAL A 205 -12.94 -7.86 31.66
N ASN A 206 -13.47 -7.80 30.44
CA ASN A 206 -14.21 -6.62 29.96
C ASN A 206 -15.32 -6.21 30.95
N GLY A 207 -15.32 -4.94 31.32
CA GLY A 207 -16.26 -4.36 32.29
C GLY A 207 -15.92 -4.61 33.76
N ASN A 208 -14.77 -5.23 34.07
CA ASN A 208 -14.25 -5.38 35.43
C ASN A 208 -12.86 -4.74 35.52
N CYS A 209 -12.81 -3.52 36.03
CA CYS A 209 -11.63 -2.70 35.99
C CYS A 209 -10.50 -3.21 36.89
N LEU A 210 -10.84 -3.82 38.03
CA LEU A 210 -9.87 -4.36 38.98
C LEU A 210 -9.12 -5.57 38.41
N SER A 211 -9.72 -6.31 37.47
CA SER A 211 -9.07 -7.44 36.82
C SER A 211 -7.91 -7.04 35.90
N GLY A 212 -7.88 -5.77 35.44
CA GLY A 212 -6.83 -5.25 34.56
C GLY A 212 -5.64 -4.64 35.30
N LYS A 213 -5.67 -4.62 36.64
CA LYS A 213 -4.61 -3.99 37.44
C LYS A 213 -3.29 -4.75 37.29
N GLY A 214 -2.24 -4.05 36.89
CA GLY A 214 -0.92 -4.62 36.62
C GLY A 214 -0.75 -5.18 35.21
N HIS A 215 -1.80 -5.10 34.38
CA HIS A 215 -1.84 -5.53 32.99
C HIS A 215 -1.89 -4.34 32.01
N GLU A 216 -1.67 -3.12 32.51
CA GLU A 216 -1.66 -1.90 31.71
C GLU A 216 -0.49 -1.90 30.71
N LEU A 217 -0.80 -1.64 29.44
CA LEU A 217 0.16 -1.63 28.35
C LEU A 217 0.69 -0.23 28.11
N ILE A 218 2.01 -0.10 27.94
CA ILE A 218 2.61 1.18 27.55
C ILE A 218 2.34 1.47 26.06
N THR A 219 1.96 2.70 25.74
CA THR A 219 1.69 3.13 24.37
C THR A 219 2.89 3.86 23.76
N SER A 220 2.91 3.93 22.43
CA SER A 220 3.88 4.72 21.67
C SER A 220 3.78 6.23 21.94
N LEU A 221 2.61 6.73 22.35
CA LEU A 221 2.44 8.11 22.81
C LEU A 221 3.14 8.31 24.16
N GLU A 222 2.87 7.43 25.14
CA GLU A 222 3.53 7.46 26.45
C GLU A 222 5.07 7.32 26.32
N LEU A 223 5.54 6.46 25.41
CA LEU A 223 6.97 6.32 25.11
C LEU A 223 7.57 7.58 24.47
N ALA A 224 6.81 8.30 23.66
CA ALA A 224 7.26 9.56 23.07
C ALA A 224 7.37 10.65 24.14
N GLU A 225 6.39 10.75 25.03
CA GLU A 225 6.38 11.66 26.18
C GLU A 225 7.56 11.40 27.11
N ILE A 226 7.77 10.15 27.53
CA ILE A 226 8.92 9.76 28.36
C ILE A 226 10.26 10.08 27.66
N ALA A 227 10.29 10.10 26.33
CA ALA A 227 11.47 10.46 25.54
C ALA A 227 11.63 11.99 25.34
N GLY A 228 10.80 12.82 25.98
CA GLY A 228 10.80 14.28 25.87
C GLY A 228 10.41 14.77 24.47
N LYS A 229 9.53 14.05 23.78
CA LYS A 229 8.98 14.46 22.49
C LYS A 229 7.59 14.98 22.69
N SER A 230 7.25 16.05 21.97
CA SER A 230 5.88 16.48 21.92
C SER A 230 4.95 15.44 21.30
N THR A 231 3.77 15.27 21.88
CA THR A 231 2.74 14.38 21.38
C THR A 231 1.43 15.08 21.07
N GLY A 232 0.57 14.39 20.32
CA GLY A 232 -0.75 14.89 20.02
C GLY A 232 -1.69 13.85 19.45
N ILE A 233 -2.97 14.09 19.64
CA ILE A 233 -4.08 13.23 19.25
C ILE A 233 -5.10 14.09 18.52
N ILE A 234 -5.40 13.72 17.27
CA ILE A 234 -6.38 14.42 16.44
C ILE A 234 -7.38 13.40 15.92
N SER A 235 -8.67 13.67 16.11
CA SER A 235 -9.76 12.79 15.70
C SER A 235 -10.97 13.59 15.24
N THR A 236 -11.73 13.03 14.30
CA THR A 236 -13.07 13.53 13.95
C THR A 236 -14.16 12.95 14.86
N ALA A 237 -13.84 11.91 15.63
CA ALA A 237 -14.73 11.34 16.64
C ALA A 237 -14.61 12.11 17.96
N ARG A 238 -15.29 11.61 19.01
CA ARG A 238 -15.03 12.04 20.37
C ARG A 238 -13.61 11.67 20.76
N ILE A 239 -12.89 12.54 21.49
CA ILE A 239 -11.52 12.23 21.91
C ILE A 239 -11.45 11.07 22.94
N THR A 240 -12.59 10.79 23.58
CA THR A 240 -12.84 9.66 24.48
C THR A 240 -13.23 8.38 23.74
N HIS A 241 -13.50 8.44 22.43
CA HIS A 241 -13.82 7.26 21.63
C HIS A 241 -12.62 6.28 21.61
N ALA A 242 -12.90 5.00 21.42
CA ALA A 242 -11.92 3.91 21.48
C ALA A 242 -10.59 4.19 20.75
N THR A 243 -10.64 4.69 19.52
CA THR A 243 -9.45 4.92 18.68
C THR A 243 -8.52 5.99 19.27
N PRO A 244 -8.93 7.25 19.53
CA PRO A 244 -8.07 8.19 20.25
C PRO A 244 -7.75 7.75 21.69
N ALA A 245 -8.71 7.19 22.42
CA ALA A 245 -8.54 6.76 23.82
C ALA A 245 -7.41 5.72 23.99
N ALA A 246 -7.26 4.78 23.06
CA ALA A 246 -6.21 3.76 23.12
C ALA A 246 -4.77 4.29 23.03
N THR A 247 -4.59 5.58 22.76
CA THR A 247 -3.27 6.22 22.82
C THR A 247 -2.86 6.63 24.23
N TYR A 248 -3.81 6.86 25.15
CA TYR A 248 -3.55 7.40 26.49
C TYR A 248 -4.22 6.62 27.64
N ALA A 249 -5.42 6.09 27.44
CA ALA A 249 -6.22 5.49 28.50
C ALA A 249 -5.90 4.01 28.74
N LYS A 250 -6.23 3.56 29.95
CA LYS A 250 -6.27 2.16 30.41
C LYS A 250 -7.68 1.90 30.92
N SER A 251 -8.50 1.19 30.15
CA SER A 251 -9.90 0.93 30.52
C SER A 251 -10.32 -0.50 30.16
N ALA A 252 -10.96 -1.16 31.12
CA ALA A 252 -11.60 -2.46 30.93
C ALA A 252 -12.87 -2.39 30.07
N SER A 253 -13.36 -1.19 29.76
CA SER A 253 -14.44 -1.00 28.80
C SER A 253 -14.29 0.30 28.02
N ARG A 254 -14.34 0.19 26.69
CA ARG A 254 -14.36 1.33 25.76
C ARG A 254 -15.56 2.26 25.91
N ASN A 255 -16.60 1.81 26.61
CA ASN A 255 -17.82 2.58 26.80
C ASN A 255 -17.75 3.52 28.00
N TRP A 256 -16.74 3.40 28.85
CA TRP A 256 -16.56 4.28 30.01
C TRP A 256 -15.93 5.61 29.59
N GLU A 257 -16.54 6.28 28.60
CA GLU A 257 -16.08 7.55 28.06
C GLU A 257 -16.11 8.65 29.12
N ASP A 258 -17.14 8.66 29.98
CA ASP A 258 -17.18 9.39 31.24
C ASP A 258 -17.82 8.57 32.38
N ILE A 259 -17.86 9.15 33.57
CA ILE A 259 -18.37 8.54 34.80
C ILE A 259 -19.86 8.12 34.74
N SER A 260 -20.67 8.75 33.89
CA SER A 260 -22.10 8.45 33.73
C SER A 260 -22.36 7.15 32.99
N ASP A 261 -21.40 6.69 32.19
CA ASP A 261 -21.44 5.41 31.48
C ASP A 261 -20.91 4.23 32.33
N MET A 262 -20.40 4.51 33.54
CA MET A 262 -19.79 3.50 34.42
C MET A 262 -20.82 2.92 35.41
N PRO A 263 -20.81 1.60 35.66
CA PRO A 263 -21.48 1.03 36.82
C PRO A 263 -20.90 1.61 38.11
N GLU A 264 -21.75 1.88 39.11
CA GLU A 264 -21.33 2.46 40.40
C GLU A 264 -20.21 1.66 41.08
N SER A 265 -20.24 0.32 40.98
CA SER A 265 -19.20 -0.56 41.52
C SER A 265 -17.83 -0.36 40.86
N GLU A 266 -17.80 0.00 39.57
CA GLU A 266 -16.57 0.24 38.82
C GLU A 266 -16.10 1.69 38.99
N ALA A 267 -17.03 2.65 38.96
CA ALA A 267 -16.79 4.07 39.17
C ALA A 267 -16.10 4.41 40.51
N ALA A 268 -16.35 3.59 41.55
CA ALA A 268 -15.69 3.74 42.84
C ALA A 268 -14.22 3.29 42.85
N ASN A 269 -13.80 2.49 41.87
CA ASN A 269 -12.48 1.84 41.86
C ASN A 269 -11.59 2.33 40.72
N CYS A 270 -12.17 2.86 39.65
CA CYS A 270 -11.46 3.16 38.41
C CYS A 270 -11.89 4.49 37.81
N GLU A 271 -10.97 5.06 37.04
CA GLU A 271 -11.12 6.36 36.42
C GLU A 271 -11.72 6.24 35.02
N ASP A 272 -12.67 7.11 34.69
CA ASP A 272 -13.26 7.21 33.35
C ASP A 272 -12.27 7.77 32.31
N ILE A 273 -12.49 7.47 31.03
CA ILE A 273 -11.56 7.81 29.94
C ILE A 273 -11.34 9.32 29.84
N ALA A 274 -12.37 10.16 29.98
CA ALA A 274 -12.22 11.62 29.95
C ALA A 274 -11.33 12.14 31.09
N SER A 275 -11.52 11.61 32.31
CA SER A 275 -10.69 11.97 33.46
C SER A 275 -9.24 11.49 33.28
N GLN A 276 -9.03 10.29 32.72
CA GLN A 276 -7.67 9.78 32.40
C GLN A 276 -6.91 10.67 31.40
N LEU A 277 -7.62 11.31 30.46
CA LEU A 277 -6.99 12.26 29.53
C LEU A 277 -6.47 13.50 30.28
N VAL A 278 -7.30 14.09 31.15
CA VAL A 278 -6.92 15.29 31.91
C VAL A 278 -5.83 14.98 32.93
N ASN A 279 -5.84 13.77 33.50
CA ASN A 279 -4.84 13.30 34.45
C ASN A 279 -3.69 12.54 33.80
N PHE A 280 -3.49 12.65 32.48
CA PHE A 280 -2.51 11.85 31.74
C PHE A 280 -1.10 11.92 32.34
N GLU A 281 -0.58 13.13 32.57
CA GLU A 281 0.73 13.38 33.19
C GLU A 281 0.85 12.66 34.52
N LYS A 282 -0.03 12.99 35.47
CA LYS A 282 -0.07 12.40 36.80
C LYS A 282 -0.18 10.87 36.78
N ASN A 283 -1.01 10.33 35.89
CA ASN A 283 -1.23 8.89 35.77
C ASN A 283 -0.02 8.17 35.15
N LEU A 284 0.72 8.83 34.25
CA LEU A 284 1.93 8.27 33.67
C LEU A 284 3.07 8.25 34.69
N GLU A 285 3.29 9.36 35.40
CA GLU A 285 4.30 9.47 36.47
C GLU A 285 4.03 8.52 37.64
N ALA A 286 2.75 8.32 38.00
CA ALA A 286 2.37 7.38 39.04
C ALA A 286 2.67 5.92 38.66
N ARG A 287 2.63 5.57 37.37
CA ARG A 287 2.90 4.20 36.88
C ARG A 287 4.39 3.91 36.76
N PHE A 288 5.22 4.91 36.45
CA PHE A 288 6.65 4.72 36.22
C PHE A 288 7.48 5.62 37.13
N ALA A 289 8.08 5.04 38.16
CA ALA A 289 8.89 5.81 39.10
C ALA A 289 10.09 6.49 38.42
N GLY A 290 10.23 7.80 38.61
CA GLY A 290 11.40 8.59 38.20
C GLY A 290 11.34 9.18 36.80
N ILE A 291 10.20 9.10 36.11
CA ILE A 291 9.93 9.91 34.92
C ILE A 291 9.37 11.28 35.33
N ASP A 292 9.52 12.25 34.45
CA ASP A 292 9.03 13.64 34.56
C ASP A 292 8.59 14.01 33.13
N VAL A 293 7.28 14.15 32.92
CA VAL A 293 6.65 14.38 31.61
C VAL A 293 5.77 15.64 31.68
N ASP A 294 5.54 16.31 30.56
CA ASP A 294 4.84 17.61 30.52
C ASP A 294 3.41 17.56 29.96
N GLY A 295 2.89 16.36 29.67
CA GLY A 295 1.49 16.14 29.31
C GLY A 295 1.30 15.76 27.85
N ILE A 296 0.29 16.32 27.18
CA ILE A 296 0.04 16.13 25.75
C ILE A 296 -0.16 17.51 25.13
N GLU A 297 0.64 17.90 24.13
CA GLU A 297 0.61 19.28 23.62
C GLU A 297 -0.64 19.59 22.79
N VAL A 298 -1.14 18.61 22.04
CA VAL A 298 -2.25 18.82 21.11
C VAL A 298 -3.30 17.73 21.25
N VAL A 299 -4.50 18.14 21.62
CA VAL A 299 -5.67 17.26 21.67
C VAL A 299 -6.81 17.94 20.91
N MET A 300 -7.26 17.32 19.82
CA MET A 300 -8.35 17.85 19.00
C MET A 300 -9.35 16.75 18.64
N GLY A 301 -10.61 17.00 18.96
CA GLY A 301 -11.72 16.13 18.57
C GLY A 301 -13.05 16.63 19.11
N GLY A 302 -14.08 15.81 18.98
CA GLY A 302 -15.38 16.05 19.62
C GLY A 302 -15.43 15.52 21.05
N GLY A 303 -16.65 15.40 21.59
CA GLY A 303 -16.87 14.71 22.87
C GLY A 303 -16.92 15.62 24.10
N ARG A 304 -17.01 16.94 23.92
CA ARG A 304 -17.08 17.94 25.01
C ARG A 304 -18.04 17.57 26.15
N ARG A 305 -19.18 16.94 25.84
CA ARG A 305 -20.14 16.44 26.84
C ARG A 305 -19.53 15.57 27.95
N HIS A 306 -18.48 14.79 27.64
CA HIS A 306 -17.85 13.86 28.58
C HIS A 306 -16.92 14.57 29.60
N PHE A 307 -16.67 15.86 29.38
CA PHE A 307 -15.79 16.70 30.20
C PHE A 307 -16.56 17.71 31.06
N LEU A 308 -17.85 17.94 30.78
CA LEU A 308 -18.66 18.96 31.44
C LEU A 308 -19.68 18.33 32.40
N PRO A 309 -20.00 18.99 33.53
CA PRO A 309 -21.09 18.59 34.41
C PRO A 309 -22.43 18.53 33.66
N LYS A 310 -23.31 17.63 34.09
CA LYS A 310 -24.70 17.55 33.61
C LYS A 310 -25.59 18.69 34.13
N ASP A 311 -25.19 19.92 33.83
CA ASP A 311 -25.82 21.16 34.26
C ASP A 311 -25.69 22.22 33.16
N ALA A 312 -26.82 22.85 32.80
CA ALA A 312 -26.88 23.89 31.77
C ALA A 312 -25.99 25.11 32.07
N ALA A 313 -25.63 25.33 33.34
CA ALA A 313 -24.72 26.39 33.74
C ALA A 313 -23.29 26.23 33.16
N PHE A 314 -22.93 25.02 32.75
CA PHE A 314 -21.63 24.69 32.17
C PHE A 314 -21.65 24.54 30.64
N ASN A 315 -22.79 24.82 30.00
CA ASN A 315 -22.88 24.76 28.55
C ASN A 315 -21.87 25.72 27.90
N SER A 316 -21.21 25.27 26.83
CA SER A 316 -20.42 26.16 26.01
C SER A 316 -21.29 27.18 25.25
N ALA A 317 -20.68 28.26 24.78
CA ALA A 317 -21.40 29.29 24.02
C ALA A 317 -22.01 28.76 22.70
N ASP A 318 -21.42 27.71 22.13
CA ASP A 318 -21.85 27.00 20.92
C ASP A 318 -22.65 25.72 21.23
N ALA A 319 -23.11 25.51 22.47
CA ALA A 319 -23.88 24.33 22.85
C ALA A 319 -25.16 24.18 22.01
N VAL A 320 -25.38 22.98 21.49
CA VAL A 320 -26.53 22.64 20.63
C VAL A 320 -27.68 21.95 21.39
N SER A 321 -27.47 21.58 22.65
CA SER A 321 -28.47 20.98 23.55
C SER A 321 -28.75 21.89 24.74
N SER A 322 -29.89 21.69 25.41
CA SER A 322 -30.26 22.46 26.61
C SER A 322 -29.33 22.19 27.80
N VAL A 323 -28.80 20.97 27.89
CA VAL A 323 -27.74 20.56 28.80
C VAL A 323 -26.73 19.81 27.96
N GLU A 324 -25.50 20.30 27.91
CA GLU A 324 -24.45 19.75 27.07
C GLU A 324 -23.66 18.64 27.76
N GLY A 325 -23.26 18.86 29.01
CA GLY A 325 -22.49 17.89 29.78
C GLY A 325 -23.29 16.66 30.18
N ASP A 326 -22.58 15.55 30.39
CA ASP A 326 -23.16 14.29 30.83
C ASP A 326 -22.60 13.82 32.18
N ARG A 327 -21.51 14.43 32.67
CA ARG A 327 -20.86 14.00 33.91
C ARG A 327 -21.79 14.12 35.12
N THR A 328 -21.94 13.01 35.85
CA THR A 328 -22.82 12.88 37.02
C THR A 328 -22.11 13.17 38.35
N ASP A 329 -20.80 13.44 38.33
CA ASP A 329 -19.96 13.74 39.50
C ASP A 329 -19.78 15.24 39.76
N GLY A 330 -20.37 16.09 38.93
CA GLY A 330 -20.28 17.56 39.05
C GLY A 330 -18.91 18.15 38.69
N ARG A 331 -17.98 17.36 38.14
CA ARG A 331 -16.64 17.82 37.74
C ARG A 331 -16.67 18.51 36.38
N ASP A 332 -15.99 19.65 36.30
CA ASP A 332 -15.66 20.31 35.04
C ASP A 332 -14.21 20.01 34.70
N LEU A 333 -13.99 18.96 33.93
CA LEU A 333 -12.67 18.49 33.55
C LEU A 333 -11.92 19.50 32.66
N THR A 334 -12.65 20.37 31.97
CA THR A 334 -12.05 21.40 31.11
C THR A 334 -11.42 22.49 31.96
N ALA A 335 -12.11 22.90 33.03
CA ALA A 335 -11.58 23.81 34.03
C ALA A 335 -10.44 23.17 34.84
N GLU A 336 -10.55 21.88 35.20
CA GLU A 336 -9.47 21.15 35.87
C GLU A 336 -8.20 21.10 35.00
N TRP A 337 -8.33 20.81 33.70
CA TRP A 337 -7.20 20.83 32.77
C TRP A 337 -6.58 22.23 32.63
N GLN A 338 -7.41 23.28 32.46
CA GLN A 338 -6.93 24.66 32.34
C GLN A 338 -6.22 25.14 33.61
N ALA A 339 -6.61 24.64 34.79
CA ALA A 339 -5.94 24.91 36.05
C ALA A 339 -4.57 24.22 36.16
N GLN A 340 -4.43 23.01 35.60
CA GLN A 340 -3.16 22.28 35.52
C GLN A 340 -2.20 22.92 34.51
N TYR A 341 -2.73 23.41 33.38
CA TYR A 341 -1.96 24.03 32.31
C TYR A 341 -2.41 25.48 32.06
N PRO A 342 -1.98 26.46 32.87
CA PRO A 342 -2.47 27.85 32.77
C PRO A 342 -2.18 28.55 31.44
N THR A 343 -1.18 28.09 30.69
CA THR A 343 -0.83 28.60 29.36
C THR A 343 -1.54 27.86 28.22
N GLY A 344 -2.20 26.74 28.53
CA GLY A 344 -3.01 25.97 27.60
C GLY A 344 -4.22 26.76 27.10
N GLN A 345 -4.79 26.32 25.98
CA GLN A 345 -5.99 26.93 25.40
C GLN A 345 -7.07 25.86 25.26
N TYR A 346 -8.22 26.12 25.87
CA TYR A 346 -9.46 25.37 25.73
C TYR A 346 -10.56 26.27 25.15
#